data_AF-A0A246NA27-F1
#
_entry.id   AF-A0A246NA27-F1
#
_cell.length_a   1.000
_cell.length_b   1.000
_cell.length_c   1.000
_cell.angle_alpha   90.00
_cell.angle_beta   90.00
_cell.angle_gamma   90.00
#
_symmetry.space_group_name_H-M   'P 1'
#
loop_
_entity.id
_entity.type
_entity.pdbx_description
1 polymer ?
#
loop_
_entity_poly.entity_id
_entity_poly.type
_entity_poly.pdbx_seq_one_letter_code
_entity_poly.pdbx_strand_id
1 'polypeptide(L)' 'MIGQHVEAHLFLCKTNPNKKHYPKLEALLPSFNHIKLMRSRLSYRTQDFEETIETGFGITESVHGRVTAGGKEVIA' A
#
# COMPACT_ATOMS: atom_id res chain seq x y z
N MET A 1 9.91 33.84 -9.46
CA MET A 1 10.07 32.37 -9.49
C MET A 1 8.74 31.76 -9.88
N ILE A 2 8.70 30.97 -10.94
CA ILE A 2 7.57 30.08 -11.21
C ILE A 2 7.78 28.88 -10.28
N GLY A 3 6.82 28.60 -9.40
CA GLY A 3 6.91 27.48 -8.47
C GLY A 3 6.90 26.14 -9.20
N GLN A 4 7.65 25.16 -8.70
CA GLN A 4 7.66 23.81 -9.24
C GLN A 4 6.41 23.06 -8.75
N HIS A 5 5.68 22.42 -9.66
CA HIS A 5 4.57 21.55 -9.28
C HIS A 5 5.09 20.32 -8.54
N VAL A 6 4.62 20.09 -7.32
CA VAL A 6 4.96 18.93 -6.49
C VAL A 6 3.68 18.13 -6.27
N GLU A 7 3.72 16.84 -6.54
CA GLU A 7 2.65 15.88 -6.23
C GLU A 7 3.23 14.75 -5.37
N ALA A 8 2.55 14.44 -4.27
CA ALA A 8 2.88 13.35 -3.37
C ALA A 8 1.82 12.26 -3.46
N HIS A 9 2.26 11.00 -3.45
CA HIS A 9 1.38 9.84 -3.47
C HIS A 9 1.25 9.26 -2.06
N LEU A 10 0.02 9.14 -1.58
CA LEU A 10 -0.28 8.52 -0.30
C LEU A 10 -0.50 7.02 -0.52
N PHE A 11 0.42 6.21 0.01
CA PHE A 11 0.34 4.76 -0.01
C PHE A 11 -0.03 4.24 1.38
N LEU A 12 -1.10 3.44 1.46
CA LEU A 12 -1.58 2.91 2.74
C LEU A 12 -0.93 1.56 3.05
N CYS A 13 -0.31 1.48 4.21
CA CYS A 13 0.34 0.27 4.73
C CYS A 13 -0.35 -0.20 6.01
N LYS A 14 -0.21 -1.49 6.33
CA LYS A 14 -0.79 -2.13 7.53
C LYS A 14 -2.30 -1.92 7.64
N THR A 15 -3.00 -1.91 6.49
CA THR A 15 -4.46 -1.77 6.46
C THR A 15 -5.17 -3.04 6.90
N ASN A 16 -6.36 -2.94 7.48
CA ASN A 16 -7.18 -4.13 7.72
C ASN A 16 -7.57 -4.74 6.35
N PRO A 17 -7.27 -6.03 6.07
CA PRO A 17 -7.51 -6.65 4.77
C PRO A 17 -8.99 -6.66 4.36
N ASN A 18 -9.91 -6.62 5.32
CA ASN A 18 -11.35 -6.61 5.08
C ASN A 18 -11.91 -5.19 4.92
N LYS A 19 -11.11 -4.15 5.22
CA LYS A 19 -11.57 -2.76 5.18
C LYS A 19 -11.27 -2.14 3.81
N LYS A 20 -12.34 -1.96 3.02
CA LYS A 20 -12.26 -1.41 1.66
C LYS A 20 -12.17 0.11 1.61
N HIS A 21 -12.81 0.80 2.54
CA HIS A 21 -12.99 2.26 2.53
C HIS A 21 -12.48 2.92 3.81
N TYR A 22 -11.99 4.15 3.68
CA TYR A 22 -11.46 4.97 4.76
C TYR A 22 -12.17 6.33 4.76
N PRO A 23 -13.48 6.40 5.12
CA PRO A 23 -14.31 7.58 4.88
C PRO A 23 -13.77 8.85 5.55
N LYS A 24 -13.17 8.73 6.75
CA LYS A 24 -12.54 9.87 7.43
C LYS A 24 -11.33 10.41 6.68
N LEU A 25 -10.51 9.54 6.07
CA LEU A 25 -9.37 9.95 5.25
C LEU A 25 -9.86 10.50 3.91
N GLU A 26 -10.80 9.80 3.27
CA GLU A 26 -11.40 10.20 1.98
C GLU A 26 -12.04 11.59 2.07
N ALA A 27 -12.68 11.94 3.19
CA ALA A 27 -13.23 13.27 3.43
C ALA A 27 -12.15 14.36 3.58
N LEU A 28 -10.92 14.00 3.98
CA LEU A 28 -9.80 14.94 4.11
C LEU A 28 -9.03 15.14 2.81
N LEU A 29 -9.02 14.15 1.90
CA LEU A 29 -8.25 14.23 0.66
C LEU A 29 -8.50 15.49 -0.18
N PRO A 30 -9.75 15.99 -0.34
CA PRO A 30 -10.00 17.23 -1.08
C PRO A 30 -9.34 18.47 -0.49
N SER A 31 -8.94 18.44 0.79
CA SER A 31 -8.22 19.56 1.43
C SER A 31 -6.72 19.60 1.08
N PHE A 32 -6.18 18.55 0.45
CA PHE A 32 -4.78 18.45 0.08
C PHE A 32 -4.59 18.64 -1.44
N ASN A 33 -4.14 19.83 -1.84
CA ASN A 33 -3.99 20.18 -3.26
C ASN A 33 -2.87 19.44 -4.01
N HIS A 34 -1.98 18.75 -3.28
CA HIS A 34 -0.80 18.08 -3.83
C HIS A 34 -0.70 16.60 -3.43
N ILE A 35 -1.73 16.04 -2.81
CA ILE A 35 -1.72 14.63 -2.35
C ILE A 35 -2.72 13.81 -3.14
N LYS A 36 -2.26 12.70 -3.68
CA LYS A 36 -3.10 11.71 -4.37
C LYS A 36 -3.06 10.38 -3.65
N LEU A 37 -4.22 9.88 -3.25
CA LEU A 37 -4.33 8.54 -2.67
C LEU A 37 -4.10 7.47 -3.75
N MET A 38 -3.18 6.54 -3.50
CA MET A 38 -2.97 5.38 -4.36
C MET A 38 -4.13 4.40 -4.22
N ARG A 39 -4.51 3.76 -5.34
CA ARG A 39 -5.53 2.69 -5.34
C ARG A 39 -5.01 1.43 -4.65
N SER A 40 -3.74 1.10 -4.88
CA SER A 40 -3.05 -0.03 -4.26
C SER A 40 -2.72 0.26 -2.80
N ARG A 41 -2.70 -0.78 -1.97
CA ARG A 41 -2.42 -0.73 -0.53
C ARG A 41 -1.85 -2.05 -0.06
N LEU A 42 -1.07 -2.01 1.04
CA LEU A 42 -0.61 -3.22 1.72
C LEU A 42 -1.41 -3.45 3.00
N SER A 43 -2.10 -4.58 3.03
CA SER A 43 -2.82 -5.03 4.21
C SER A 43 -1.87 -5.60 5.25
N TYR A 44 -2.30 -5.57 6.51
CA TYR A 44 -1.60 -6.27 7.59
C TYR A 44 -1.80 -7.78 7.42
N ARG A 45 -0.74 -8.47 7.01
CA ARG A 45 -0.71 -9.92 6.75
C ARG A 45 0.61 -10.49 7.28
N THR A 46 0.63 -10.85 8.56
CA THR A 46 1.79 -11.40 9.27
C THR A 46 2.40 -12.60 8.54
N GLN A 47 1.57 -13.58 8.16
CA GLN A 47 2.00 -14.81 7.47
C GLN A 47 2.62 -14.56 6.09
N ASP A 48 2.30 -13.44 5.46
CA ASP A 48 2.75 -13.13 4.10
C ASP A 48 4.03 -12.26 4.15
N PHE A 49 3.98 -11.15 4.88
CA PHE A 49 5.05 -10.16 4.86
C PHE A 49 6.12 -10.39 5.93
N GLU A 50 5.77 -10.78 7.16
CA GLU A 50 6.76 -10.93 8.24
C GLU A 50 7.63 -12.16 8.01
N GLU A 51 7.01 -13.30 7.69
CA GLU A 51 7.74 -14.54 7.36
C GLU A 51 8.71 -14.32 6.19
N THR A 52 8.27 -13.62 5.13
CA THR A 52 9.14 -13.38 3.98
C THR A 52 10.30 -12.44 4.31
N ILE A 53 10.07 -11.38 5.10
CA ILE A 53 11.14 -10.45 5.52
C ILE A 53 12.23 -11.18 6.33
N GLU A 54 11.85 -12.12 7.20
CA GLU A 54 12.82 -12.93 7.97
C GLU A 54 13.73 -13.79 7.07
N THR A 55 13.25 -14.16 5.87
CA THR A 55 14.06 -14.89 4.89
C THR A 55 15.02 -14.00 4.09
N GLY A 56 14.94 -12.67 4.24
CA GLY A 56 15.75 -11.72 3.48
C GLY A 56 15.28 -11.49 2.03
N PHE A 57 14.13 -12.05 1.67
CA PHE A 57 13.52 -11.90 0.35
C PHE A 57 12.30 -10.97 0.39
N GLY A 58 12.00 -10.34 -0.75
CA GLY A 58 10.72 -9.71 -1.02
C GLY A 58 9.63 -10.76 -1.22
N ILE A 59 8.39 -10.41 -0.85
CA ILE A 59 7.24 -11.34 -0.94
C ILE A 59 6.99 -11.86 -2.37
N THR A 60 7.42 -11.13 -3.39
CA THR A 60 7.31 -11.52 -4.79
C THR A 60 8.55 -12.24 -5.33
N GLU A 61 9.59 -12.46 -4.51
CA GLU A 61 10.82 -13.13 -4.94
C GLU A 61 10.73 -14.66 -4.82
N SER A 62 9.78 -15.18 -4.02
CA SER A 62 9.46 -16.61 -3.97
C SER A 62 8.17 -16.94 -4.74
N VAL A 63 8.12 -18.12 -5.38
CA VAL A 63 6.91 -18.60 -6.08
C VAL A 63 5.73 -18.72 -5.10
N HIS A 64 5.99 -19.20 -3.89
CA HIS A 64 5.00 -19.32 -2.83
C HIS A 64 4.49 -17.95 -2.37
N GLY A 65 5.37 -16.96 -2.18
CA GLY A 65 5.01 -15.62 -1.76
C GLY A 65 4.14 -14.90 -2.79
N ARG A 66 4.43 -15.04 -4.10
CA ARG A 66 3.64 -14.42 -5.20
C ARG A 66 2.16 -14.80 -5.18
N VAL A 67 1.84 -16.04 -4.81
CA VAL A 67 0.45 -16.54 -4.87
C VAL A 67 -0.36 -16.23 -3.62
N THR A 68 0.29 -15.77 -2.54
CA THR A 68 -0.38 -15.32 -1.31
C THR A 68 -1.26 -14.10 -1.54
N ALA A 69 -2.12 -13.79 -0.58
CA ALA A 69 -2.95 -12.60 -0.65
C ALA A 69 -2.12 -11.31 -0.61
N GLY A 70 -1.07 -11.26 0.21
CA GLY A 70 -0.11 -10.16 0.26
C GLY A 70 0.74 -10.05 -1.01
N GLY A 71 1.17 -11.18 -1.59
CA GLY A 71 1.89 -11.20 -2.86
C GLY A 71 1.07 -10.61 -4.01
N LYS A 72 -0.22 -10.95 -4.06
CA LYS A 72 -1.16 -10.37 -5.04
C LYS A 72 -1.36 -8.87 -4.84
N GLU A 73 -1.30 -8.36 -3.61
CA GLU A 73 -1.39 -6.92 -3.34
C GLU A 73 -0.16 -6.13 -3.84
N VAL A 74 1.01 -6.77 -3.94
CA VAL A 74 2.25 -6.16 -4.45
C VAL A 74 2.35 -6.21 -5.97
N ILE A 75 1.81 -7.26 -6.60
CA ILE A 75 1.86 -7.45 -8.06
C ILE A 75 0.81 -6.59 -8.80
N ALA A 76 -0.30 -6.25 -8.13
CA ALA A 76 -1.48 -5.63 -8.72
C ALA A 76 -1.39 -4.11 -8.95
#